data_AF-A0AAP0W839-F1
#
_entry.id   AF-A0AAP0W839-F1
#
_cell.length_a   1.000
_cell.length_b   1.000
_cell.length_c   1.000
_cell.angle_alpha   90.00
_cell.angle_beta   90.00
_cell.angle_gamma   90.00
#
_symmetry.space_group_name_H-M   'P 1'
#
loop_
_entity.id
_entity.type
_entity.pdbx_description
1 polymer ?
#
loop_
_entity_poly.entity_id
_entity_poly.type
_entity_poly.pdbx_seq_one_letter_code
_entity_poly.pdbx_strand_id
1 'polypeptide(L)'
;MSWLTPEVIDVIIAVVKALVILFVVVGCGAFMSFGERRLLGLFQNRYGPNRVGWGGSLQLVADMIKMFFKEDWIPPFTDRVIFTLAPMIAFTSLLLAMAIVPVTSTWMGADLNIGLLFFLMMAGLAVYAVLFAGWSSNNKYSLLGAMRASAQTLSYEVFLGLSLMGVVAQAGSFNMVDIVNSQQHLWNVIPQFLGFITFCIAGVAVCHRHPFDQPEAEQELADGYHIEYAGMKFGLFFVGEYVGIVTVSSLIVTLFFGGWYGPWLPPIFWFAIKTAFFMMMFILIRAALPRPRYDQVMSFGWKVCLPLTLLNLLATAAVILYTAQ
;
A
#
# COMPACT_ATOMS: atom_id res chain seq x y z
N MET A 1 7.67 12.23 -43.83
CA MET A 1 7.98 12.24 -42.39
C MET A 1 6.73 11.81 -41.64
N SER A 2 6.53 10.49 -41.48
CA SER A 2 5.49 9.97 -40.59
C SER A 2 5.99 10.12 -39.17
N TRP A 3 5.44 11.08 -38.42
CA TRP A 3 5.73 11.30 -37.01
C TRP A 3 5.42 10.09 -36.11
N LEU A 4 4.72 9.09 -36.67
CA LEU A 4 4.44 7.79 -36.07
C LEU A 4 5.42 6.76 -36.61
N THR A 5 6.62 6.70 -36.04
CA THR A 5 7.49 5.53 -36.20
C THR A 5 6.95 4.39 -35.32
N PRO A 6 7.20 3.12 -35.67
CA PRO A 6 6.79 1.97 -34.85
C PRO A 6 7.23 2.10 -33.38
N GLU A 7 8.44 2.62 -33.15
CA GLU A 7 8.98 2.89 -31.80
C GLU A 7 8.15 3.93 -31.02
N VAL A 8 7.70 5.00 -31.68
CA VAL A 8 6.86 6.02 -31.04
C VAL A 8 5.48 5.44 -30.68
N ILE A 9 4.94 4.55 -31.53
CA ILE A 9 3.68 3.86 -31.25
C ILE A 9 3.83 2.95 -30.01
N ASP A 10 4.93 2.20 -29.90
CA ASP A 10 5.18 1.32 -28.76
C ASP A 10 5.33 2.09 -27.44
N VAL A 11 6.04 3.23 -27.47
CA VAL A 11 6.15 4.12 -26.31
C VAL A 11 4.78 4.69 -25.92
N ILE A 12 3.97 5.13 -26.89
CA ILE A 12 2.62 5.63 -26.62
C ILE A 12 1.76 4.52 -25.99
N ILE A 13 1.82 3.29 -26.50
CA ILE A 13 1.09 2.16 -25.94
C ILE A 13 1.53 1.89 -24.49
N ALA A 14 2.83 1.93 -24.18
CA ALA A 14 3.33 1.75 -22.83
C ALA A 14 2.84 2.85 -21.87
N VAL A 15 2.89 4.11 -22.30
CA VAL A 15 2.39 5.25 -21.50
C VAL A 15 0.89 5.13 -21.26
N VAL A 16 0.11 4.76 -22.28
CA VAL A 16 -1.34 4.55 -22.15
C VAL A 16 -1.64 3.41 -21.18
N LYS A 17 -0.92 2.28 -21.27
CA LYS A 17 -1.06 1.17 -20.32
C LYS A 17 -0.77 1.62 -18.88
N ALA A 18 0.32 2.35 -18.66
CA ALA A 18 0.67 2.88 -17.35
C ALA A 18 -0.42 3.81 -16.80
N LEU A 19 -0.91 4.76 -17.62
CA LEU A 19 -2.01 5.65 -17.22
C LEU A 19 -3.28 4.88 -16.86
N VAL A 20 -3.66 3.89 -17.67
CA VAL A 20 -4.84 3.04 -17.39
C VAL A 20 -4.69 2.32 -16.05
N ILE A 21 -3.52 1.74 -15.76
CA ILE A 21 -3.26 1.09 -14.47
C ILE A 21 -3.41 2.08 -13.32
N LEU A 22 -2.78 3.26 -13.42
CA LEU A 22 -2.84 4.28 -12.36
C LEU A 22 -4.28 4.77 -12.12
N PHE A 23 -5.05 5.01 -13.19
CA PHE A 23 -6.46 5.41 -13.07
C PHE A 23 -7.33 4.33 -12.44
N VAL A 24 -7.12 3.05 -12.81
CA VAL A 24 -7.83 1.93 -12.21
C VAL A 24 -7.53 1.84 -10.72
N VAL A 25 -6.27 2.03 -10.32
CA VAL A 25 -5.84 1.93 -8.92
C VAL A 25 -6.42 3.05 -8.07
N VAL A 26 -6.44 4.29 -8.57
CA VAL A 26 -7.14 5.40 -7.89
C VAL A 26 -8.64 5.12 -7.80
N GLY A 27 -9.25 4.59 -8.86
CA GLY A 27 -10.65 4.17 -8.86
C GLY A 27 -10.94 3.06 -7.83
N CYS A 28 -10.07 2.06 -7.73
CA CYS A 28 -10.14 1.01 -6.72
C CYS A 28 -9.98 1.57 -5.31
N GLY A 29 -9.00 2.45 -5.07
CA GLY A 29 -8.79 3.10 -3.77
C GLY A 29 -10.01 3.95 -3.35
N ALA A 30 -10.58 4.71 -4.28
CA ALA A 30 -11.81 5.46 -4.05
C ALA A 30 -12.99 4.51 -3.72
N PHE A 31 -13.18 3.45 -4.50
CA PHE A 31 -14.23 2.45 -4.27
C PHE A 31 -14.04 1.67 -2.96
N MET A 32 -12.79 1.45 -2.53
CA MET A 32 -12.47 0.80 -1.27
C MET A 32 -13.04 1.54 -0.07
N SER A 33 -13.13 2.88 -0.09
CA SER A 33 -13.79 3.64 0.98
C SER A 33 -15.27 3.25 1.17
N PHE A 34 -15.99 3.04 0.05
CA PHE A 34 -17.37 2.57 0.06
C PHE A 34 -17.47 1.09 0.45
N GLY A 35 -16.61 0.25 -0.14
CA GLY A 35 -16.54 -1.18 0.14
C GLY A 35 -16.26 -1.48 1.60
N GLU A 36 -15.31 -0.77 2.19
CA GLU A 36 -14.96 -0.87 3.61
C GLU A 36 -16.14 -0.53 4.52
N ARG A 37 -16.83 0.60 4.29
CA ARG A 37 -18.01 0.97 5.09
C ARG A 37 -19.10 -0.09 5.05
N ARG A 38 -19.28 -0.76 3.90
CA ARG A 38 -20.29 -1.81 3.73
C ARG A 38 -19.89 -3.12 4.41
N LEU A 39 -18.63 -3.54 4.26
CA LEU A 39 -18.09 -4.74 4.89
C LEU A 39 -18.01 -4.61 6.42
N LEU A 40 -17.57 -3.45 6.93
CA LEU A 40 -17.59 -3.18 8.37
C LEU A 40 -19.01 -3.19 8.94
N GLY A 41 -19.99 -2.66 8.19
CA GLY A 41 -21.40 -2.76 8.56
C GLY A 41 -21.83 -4.22 8.72
N LEU A 42 -21.53 -5.05 7.72
CA LEU A 42 -21.84 -6.48 7.74
C LEU A 42 -21.22 -7.19 8.96
N PHE A 43 -19.94 -6.98 9.24
CA PHE A 43 -19.25 -7.60 10.39
C PHE A 43 -19.77 -7.12 11.73
N GLN A 44 -20.22 -5.87 11.82
CA GLN A 44 -20.75 -5.27 13.04
C GLN A 44 -22.27 -5.47 13.19
N ASN A 45 -22.88 -6.30 12.35
CA ASN A 45 -24.33 -6.52 12.31
C ASN A 45 -25.15 -5.21 12.23
N ARG A 46 -24.69 -4.25 11.41
CA ARG A 46 -25.39 -3.00 11.11
C ARG A 46 -25.43 -2.77 9.61
N TYR A 47 -26.42 -2.02 9.15
CA TYR A 47 -26.47 -1.64 7.74
C TYR A 47 -25.34 -0.66 7.40
N GLY A 48 -24.64 -0.93 6.30
CA GLY A 48 -23.72 0.01 5.67
C GLY A 48 -24.46 1.18 5.00
N PRO A 49 -23.75 1.98 4.18
CA PRO A 49 -24.37 3.08 3.45
C PRO A 49 -25.51 2.57 2.55
N ASN A 50 -26.75 2.97 2.86
CA ASN A 50 -27.98 2.53 2.15
C ASN A 50 -28.83 3.69 1.60
N ARG A 51 -28.42 4.95 1.80
CA ARG A 51 -29.27 6.13 1.50
C ARG A 51 -28.98 6.80 0.15
N VAL A 52 -27.72 7.08 -0.15
CA VAL A 52 -27.35 7.88 -1.33
C VAL A 52 -27.23 6.98 -2.56
N GLY A 53 -28.22 7.05 -3.46
CA GLY A 53 -28.31 6.20 -4.64
C GLY A 53 -28.81 4.78 -4.36
N TRP A 54 -28.77 3.91 -5.36
CA TRP A 54 -29.21 2.52 -5.22
C TRP A 54 -28.23 1.74 -4.37
N GLY A 55 -28.66 1.37 -3.16
CA GLY A 55 -27.84 0.65 -2.18
C GLY A 55 -26.58 1.41 -1.72
N GLY A 56 -26.62 2.75 -1.70
CA GLY A 56 -25.52 3.60 -1.24
C GLY A 56 -24.40 3.87 -2.26
N SER A 57 -24.51 3.35 -3.49
CA SER A 57 -23.46 3.44 -4.53
C SER A 57 -23.01 4.87 -4.85
N LEU A 58 -23.92 5.85 -4.79
CA LEU A 58 -23.62 7.25 -5.07
C LEU A 58 -22.94 7.98 -3.89
N GLN A 59 -22.74 7.31 -2.75
CA GLN A 59 -22.01 7.89 -1.61
C GLN A 59 -20.59 8.31 -1.98
N LEU A 60 -19.90 7.50 -2.81
CA LEU A 60 -18.54 7.82 -3.24
C LEU A 60 -18.49 9.16 -4.00
N VAL A 61 -19.45 9.34 -4.92
CA VAL A 61 -19.57 10.58 -5.70
C VAL A 61 -19.89 11.76 -4.81
N ALA A 62 -20.78 11.59 -3.82
CA ALA A 62 -21.09 12.64 -2.85
C ALA A 62 -19.88 13.05 -2.00
N ASP A 63 -19.08 12.08 -1.54
CA ASP A 63 -17.86 12.33 -0.78
C ASP A 63 -16.81 13.05 -1.65
N MET A 64 -16.67 12.67 -2.93
CA MET A 64 -15.80 13.37 -3.89
C MET A 64 -16.23 14.82 -4.10
N ILE A 65 -17.52 15.07 -4.43
CA ILE A 65 -18.06 16.42 -4.62
C ILE A 65 -17.80 17.25 -3.36
N LYS A 66 -18.07 16.70 -2.17
CA LYS A 66 -17.79 17.36 -0.90
C LYS A 66 -16.32 17.77 -0.80
N MET A 67 -15.37 16.88 -1.09
CA MET A 67 -13.94 17.23 -0.97
C MET A 67 -13.50 18.30 -1.98
N PHE A 68 -14.07 18.31 -3.20
CA PHE A 68 -13.75 19.31 -4.23
C PHE A 68 -14.28 20.71 -3.93
N PHE A 69 -15.51 20.80 -3.39
CA PHE A 69 -16.16 22.09 -3.12
C PHE A 69 -15.94 22.59 -1.69
N LYS A 70 -15.37 21.77 -0.81
CA LYS A 70 -15.02 22.19 0.54
C LYS A 70 -13.85 23.15 0.49
N GLU A 71 -13.97 24.25 1.23
CA GLU A 71 -12.95 25.28 1.33
C GLU A 71 -11.60 24.68 1.75
N ASP A 72 -10.57 24.93 0.94
CA ASP A 72 -9.19 24.56 1.23
C ASP A 72 -8.52 25.68 2.04
N TRP A 73 -8.58 25.54 3.37
CA TRP A 73 -7.97 26.49 4.30
C TRP A 73 -6.49 26.17 4.52
N ILE A 74 -5.62 27.15 4.31
CA ILE A 74 -4.19 27.07 4.66
C ILE A 74 -3.96 27.99 5.86
N PRO A 75 -3.65 27.46 7.05
CA PRO A 75 -3.47 28.31 8.22
C PRO A 75 -2.25 29.24 8.06
N PRO A 76 -2.33 30.50 8.53
CA PRO A 76 -1.29 31.51 8.29
C PRO A 76 0.04 31.20 8.99
N PHE A 77 0.02 30.33 10.01
CA PHE A 77 1.19 29.91 10.78
C PHE A 77 1.93 28.71 10.18
N THR A 78 1.46 28.16 9.04
CA THR A 78 2.06 26.99 8.37
C THR A 78 3.07 27.39 7.30
N ASP A 79 4.02 26.50 7.02
CA ASP A 79 4.86 26.60 5.82
C ASP A 79 4.06 26.17 4.60
N ARG A 80 3.62 27.14 3.78
CA ARG A 80 2.72 26.92 2.64
C ARG A 80 3.28 25.93 1.61
N VAL A 81 4.59 25.93 1.39
CA VAL A 81 5.20 25.10 0.34
C VAL A 81 5.19 23.65 0.79
N ILE A 82 5.69 23.38 2.00
CA ILE A 82 5.76 22.02 2.53
C ILE A 82 4.35 21.47 2.82
N PHE A 83 3.45 22.31 3.33
CA PHE A 83 2.06 21.95 3.62
C PHE A 83 1.29 21.53 2.36
N THR A 84 1.55 22.17 1.21
CA THR A 84 0.90 21.79 -0.05
C THR A 84 1.56 20.57 -0.70
N LEU A 85 2.89 20.43 -0.59
CA LEU A 85 3.65 19.33 -1.19
C LEU A 85 3.48 18.00 -0.45
N ALA A 86 3.38 18.00 0.88
CA ALA A 86 3.33 16.77 1.66
C ALA A 86 2.22 15.79 1.22
N PRO A 87 0.93 16.20 1.11
CA PRO A 87 -0.12 15.30 0.61
C PRO A 87 0.13 14.81 -0.83
N MET A 88 0.70 15.65 -1.69
CA MET A 88 1.01 15.27 -3.07
C MET A 88 2.11 14.20 -3.11
N ILE A 89 3.15 14.32 -2.28
CA ILE A 89 4.23 13.33 -2.19
C ILE A 89 3.69 12.00 -1.66
N ALA A 90 2.88 12.02 -0.58
CA ALA A 90 2.30 10.81 0.00
C ALA A 90 1.42 10.05 -1.00
N PHE A 91 0.56 10.77 -1.74
CA PHE A 91 -0.31 10.16 -2.74
C PHE A 91 0.48 9.64 -3.94
N THR A 92 1.38 10.45 -4.51
CA THR A 92 2.13 10.07 -5.71
C THR A 92 3.10 8.94 -5.45
N SER A 93 3.69 8.84 -4.25
CA SER A 93 4.67 7.81 -3.96
C SER A 93 4.08 6.40 -4.01
N LEU A 94 2.97 6.19 -3.30
CA LEU A 94 2.26 4.90 -3.27
C LEU A 94 1.55 4.60 -4.59
N LEU A 95 1.15 5.61 -5.34
CA LEU A 95 0.58 5.45 -6.67
C LEU A 95 1.64 4.98 -7.68
N LEU A 96 2.83 5.59 -7.68
CA LEU A 96 3.94 5.19 -8.56
C LEU A 96 4.48 3.80 -8.21
N ALA A 97 4.44 3.41 -6.94
CA ALA A 97 4.77 2.06 -6.51
C ALA A 97 3.92 0.96 -7.20
N MET A 98 2.73 1.29 -7.72
CA MET A 98 1.91 0.35 -8.47
C MET A 98 2.39 0.16 -9.93
N ALA A 99 3.20 1.07 -10.46
CA ALA A 99 3.67 0.99 -11.84
C ALA A 99 4.54 -0.26 -12.10
N ILE A 100 5.26 -0.73 -11.08
CA ILE A 100 6.11 -1.92 -11.17
C ILE A 100 5.35 -3.24 -11.03
N VAL A 101 4.07 -3.20 -10.63
CA VAL A 101 3.31 -4.41 -10.31
C VAL A 101 2.75 -4.99 -11.61
N PRO A 102 3.15 -6.21 -12.00
CA PRO A 102 2.65 -6.84 -13.21
C PRO A 102 1.25 -7.45 -12.99
N VAL A 103 0.27 -6.98 -13.76
CA VAL A 103 -1.12 -7.47 -13.71
C VAL A 103 -1.30 -8.71 -14.58
N THR A 104 -0.64 -8.72 -15.74
CA THR A 104 -0.51 -9.90 -16.63
C THR A 104 0.87 -9.87 -17.30
N SER A 105 1.22 -10.92 -18.05
CA SER A 105 2.49 -10.98 -18.80
C SER A 105 2.72 -9.81 -19.78
N THR A 106 1.66 -9.12 -20.22
CA THR A 106 1.74 -8.01 -21.18
C THR A 106 1.25 -6.66 -20.64
N TRP A 107 0.63 -6.68 -19.45
CA TRP A 107 0.11 -5.50 -18.77
C TRP A 107 0.91 -5.25 -17.49
N MET A 108 1.90 -4.38 -17.64
CA MET A 108 2.70 -3.82 -16.56
C MET A 108 2.97 -2.35 -16.90
N GLY A 109 3.11 -1.49 -15.88
CA GLY A 109 3.37 -0.07 -16.08
C GLY A 109 4.82 0.19 -16.52
N ALA A 110 5.79 -0.34 -15.78
CA ALA A 110 7.21 -0.25 -16.10
C ALA A 110 7.94 -1.53 -15.71
N ASP A 111 8.70 -2.10 -16.64
CA ASP A 111 9.61 -3.20 -16.37
C ASP A 111 10.94 -2.65 -15.84
N LEU A 112 11.19 -2.84 -14.54
CA LEU A 112 12.40 -2.38 -13.89
C LEU A 112 13.16 -3.58 -13.31
N ASN A 113 14.44 -3.71 -13.68
CA ASN A 113 15.34 -4.70 -13.10
C ASN A 113 15.45 -4.60 -11.56
N ILE A 114 15.24 -3.38 -11.03
CA ILE A 114 15.27 -3.06 -9.60
C ILE A 114 13.87 -2.79 -9.04
N GLY A 115 12.83 -3.44 -9.58
CA GLY A 115 11.43 -3.19 -9.25
C GLY A 115 11.16 -3.20 -7.74
N LEU A 116 11.61 -4.23 -7.02
CA LEU A 116 11.40 -4.32 -5.58
C LEU A 116 12.10 -3.20 -4.79
N LEU A 117 13.30 -2.79 -5.20
CA LEU A 117 14.04 -1.68 -4.57
C LEU A 117 13.36 -0.34 -4.85
N PHE A 118 12.77 -0.17 -6.03
CA PHE A 118 11.95 0.98 -6.36
C PHE A 118 10.74 1.07 -5.42
N PHE A 119 10.05 -0.05 -5.14
CA PHE A 119 8.96 -0.05 -4.16
C PHE A 119 9.41 0.42 -2.77
N LEU A 120 10.52 -0.11 -2.24
CA LEU A 120 11.07 0.30 -0.95
C LEU A 120 11.41 1.79 -0.93
N MET A 121 12.02 2.31 -2.01
CA MET A 121 12.30 3.74 -2.13
C MET A 121 11.03 4.59 -2.09
N MET A 122 9.97 4.18 -2.80
CA MET A 122 8.71 4.92 -2.80
C MET A 122 7.99 4.84 -1.45
N ALA A 123 8.05 3.69 -0.75
CA ALA A 123 7.52 3.53 0.60
C ALA A 123 8.22 4.49 1.59
N GLY A 124 9.56 4.59 1.54
CA GLY A 124 10.31 5.54 2.35
C GLY A 124 9.97 7.01 2.06
N LEU A 125 9.73 7.37 0.79
CA LEU A 125 9.25 8.71 0.43
C LEU A 125 7.87 9.04 1.03
N ALA A 126 6.99 8.05 1.17
CA ALA A 126 5.70 8.23 1.85
C ALA A 126 5.89 8.59 3.33
N VAL A 127 6.88 8.00 4.01
CA VAL A 127 7.21 8.30 5.41
C VAL A 127 7.68 9.76 5.57
N TYR A 128 8.54 10.24 4.65
CA TYR A 128 8.96 11.64 4.64
C TYR A 128 7.78 12.61 4.45
N ALA A 129 6.81 12.25 3.61
CA ALA A 129 5.63 13.06 3.39
C ALA A 129 4.80 13.25 4.67
N VAL A 130 4.63 12.19 5.47
CA VAL A 130 3.94 12.26 6.77
C VAL A 130 4.70 13.16 7.75
N LEU A 131 6.02 13.04 7.82
CA LEU A 131 6.85 13.90 8.67
C LEU A 131 6.74 15.38 8.27
N PHE A 132 6.82 15.67 6.97
CA PHE A 132 6.66 17.02 6.43
C PHE A 132 5.27 17.58 6.67
N ALA A 133 4.23 16.74 6.63
CA ALA A 133 2.86 17.15 6.92
C ALA A 133 2.71 17.64 8.37
N GLY A 134 3.24 16.91 9.34
CA GLY A 134 3.19 17.31 10.75
C GLY A 134 4.09 18.49 11.09
N TRP A 135 5.28 18.57 10.48
CA TRP A 135 6.19 19.71 10.68
C TRP A 135 5.64 21.02 10.11
N SER A 136 5.14 20.99 8.87
CA SER A 136 4.59 22.18 8.20
C SER A 136 3.34 22.75 8.86
N SER A 137 2.58 21.91 9.57
CA SER A 137 1.37 22.28 10.31
C SER A 137 1.65 23.20 11.51
N ASN A 138 2.91 23.32 11.97
CA ASN A 138 3.34 24.19 13.08
C ASN A 138 2.47 24.07 14.35
N ASN A 139 1.94 22.87 14.60
CA ASN A 139 1.16 22.51 15.78
C ASN A 139 1.87 21.35 16.50
N LYS A 140 2.14 21.50 17.80
CA LYS A 140 2.90 20.51 18.58
C LYS A 140 2.23 19.14 18.62
N TYR A 141 0.89 19.08 18.66
CA TYR A 141 0.16 17.81 18.65
C TYR A 141 0.34 17.08 17.32
N SER A 142 0.23 17.82 16.21
CA SER A 142 0.42 17.30 14.87
C SER A 142 1.84 16.80 14.63
N LEU A 143 2.84 17.55 15.11
CA LEU A 143 4.24 17.15 15.05
C LEU A 143 4.52 15.87 15.86
N LEU A 144 3.98 15.75 17.08
CA LEU A 144 4.14 14.53 17.89
C LEU A 144 3.47 13.31 17.24
N GLY A 145 2.30 13.50 16.61
CA GLY A 145 1.63 12.46 15.81
C GLY A 145 2.49 12.01 14.63
N ALA A 146 2.96 12.96 13.81
CA ALA A 146 3.81 12.67 12.66
C ALA A 146 5.14 11.99 13.03
N MET A 147 5.79 12.41 14.13
CA MET A 147 7.03 11.79 14.61
C MET A 147 6.80 10.33 15.04
N ARG A 148 5.69 10.03 15.72
CA ARG A 148 5.33 8.66 16.09
C ARG A 148 4.97 7.82 14.86
N ALA A 149 4.18 8.37 13.93
CA ALA A 149 3.86 7.70 12.67
C ALA A 149 5.12 7.34 11.89
N SER A 150 6.01 8.31 11.71
CA SER A 150 7.25 8.14 10.96
C SER A 150 8.18 7.12 11.62
N ALA A 151 8.32 7.15 12.95
CA ALA A 151 9.15 6.18 13.66
C ALA A 151 8.61 4.75 13.54
N GLN A 152 7.28 4.60 13.60
CA GLN A 152 6.62 3.30 13.42
C GLN A 152 6.80 2.77 12.00
N THR A 153 6.44 3.56 11.00
CA THR A 153 6.48 3.13 9.59
C THR A 153 7.90 2.81 9.15
N LEU A 154 8.88 3.65 9.51
CA LEU A 154 10.29 3.41 9.23
C LEU A 154 10.79 2.10 9.87
N SER A 155 10.36 1.80 11.10
CA SER A 155 10.73 0.55 11.77
C SER A 155 10.17 -0.67 11.03
N TYR A 156 8.90 -0.62 10.62
CA TYR A 156 8.27 -1.72 9.91
C TYR A 156 8.71 -1.83 8.45
N GLU A 157 9.17 -0.74 7.84
CA GLU A 157 9.75 -0.74 6.48
C GLU A 157 11.02 -1.59 6.41
N VAL A 158 11.88 -1.53 7.43
CA VAL A 158 13.06 -2.40 7.52
C VAL A 158 12.65 -3.87 7.55
N PHE A 159 11.63 -4.22 8.32
CA PHE A 159 11.13 -5.60 8.38
C PHE A 159 10.45 -6.03 7.09
N LEU A 160 9.74 -5.10 6.43
CA LEU A 160 9.17 -5.31 5.11
C LEU A 160 10.29 -5.66 4.12
N GLY A 161 11.38 -4.88 4.07
CA GLY A 161 12.52 -5.17 3.19
C GLY A 161 13.18 -6.50 3.48
N LEU A 162 13.45 -6.81 4.75
CA LEU A 162 14.08 -8.08 5.17
C LEU A 162 13.20 -9.30 4.87
N SER A 163 11.88 -9.18 5.02
CA SER A 163 10.94 -10.28 4.74
C SER A 163 10.95 -10.72 3.27
N LEU A 164 11.32 -9.81 2.37
CA LEU A 164 11.38 -10.05 0.93
C LEU A 164 12.68 -10.69 0.45
N MET A 165 13.75 -10.62 1.25
CA MET A 165 15.07 -11.11 0.85
C MET A 165 15.06 -12.62 0.54
N GLY A 166 14.26 -13.40 1.27
CA GLY A 166 14.10 -14.83 0.99
C GLY A 166 13.44 -15.10 -0.37
N VAL A 167 12.44 -14.29 -0.74
CA VAL A 167 11.75 -14.40 -2.04
C VAL A 167 12.71 -14.04 -3.18
N VAL A 168 13.47 -12.95 -3.02
CA VAL A 168 14.49 -12.53 -4.01
C VAL A 168 15.58 -13.59 -4.16
N ALA A 169 16.05 -14.18 -3.06
CA ALA A 169 17.07 -15.22 -3.10
C ALA A 169 16.62 -16.46 -3.90
N GLN A 170 15.33 -16.83 -3.82
CA GLN A 170 14.77 -17.94 -4.59
C GLN A 170 14.56 -17.60 -6.06
N ALA A 171 14.14 -16.37 -6.37
CA ALA A 171 13.92 -15.93 -7.75
C ALA A 171 15.23 -15.58 -8.49
N GLY A 172 16.29 -15.20 -7.76
CA GLY A 172 17.56 -14.77 -8.35
C GLY A 172 17.51 -13.39 -9.03
N SER A 173 16.40 -12.65 -8.88
CA SER A 173 16.16 -11.37 -9.55
C SER A 173 15.33 -10.43 -8.65
N PHE A 174 15.54 -9.12 -8.80
CA PHE A 174 14.72 -8.08 -8.18
C PHE A 174 13.55 -7.63 -9.08
N ASN A 175 13.47 -8.18 -10.30
CA ASN A 175 12.38 -7.91 -11.24
C ASN A 175 11.11 -8.65 -10.80
N MET A 176 9.98 -7.94 -10.77
CA MET A 176 8.68 -8.48 -10.38
C MET A 176 8.17 -9.57 -11.33
N VAL A 177 8.48 -9.48 -12.62
CA VAL A 177 8.06 -10.48 -13.62
C VAL A 177 8.80 -11.79 -13.40
N ASP A 178 10.12 -11.72 -13.17
CA ASP A 178 10.94 -12.90 -12.89
C ASP A 178 10.50 -13.60 -11.60
N ILE A 179 10.18 -12.82 -10.56
CA ILE A 179 9.65 -13.34 -9.29
C ILE A 179 8.31 -14.04 -9.50
N VAL A 180 7.41 -13.51 -10.34
CA VAL A 180 6.15 -14.20 -10.64
C VAL A 180 6.40 -15.47 -11.45
N ASN A 181 7.32 -15.45 -12.42
CA ASN A 181 7.65 -16.61 -13.23
C ASN A 181 8.33 -17.73 -12.45
N SER A 182 9.11 -17.42 -11.40
CA SER A 182 9.68 -18.45 -10.51
C SER A 182 8.60 -19.22 -9.73
N GLN A 183 7.39 -18.68 -9.61
CA GLN A 183 6.28 -19.23 -8.85
C GLN A 183 5.37 -20.17 -9.67
N GLN A 184 5.77 -20.58 -10.88
CA GLN A 184 4.95 -21.45 -11.74
C GLN A 184 4.64 -22.82 -11.10
N HIS A 185 5.62 -23.43 -10.44
CA HIS A 185 5.48 -24.78 -9.87
C HIS A 185 5.06 -24.78 -8.40
N LEU A 186 5.62 -23.87 -7.61
CA LEU A 186 5.37 -23.74 -6.18
C LEU A 186 5.19 -22.27 -5.84
N TRP A 187 4.14 -21.94 -5.10
CA TRP A 187 3.95 -20.57 -4.61
C TRP A 187 4.91 -20.27 -3.48
N ASN A 188 5.45 -19.05 -3.47
CA ASN A 188 6.43 -18.60 -2.49
C ASN A 188 5.88 -18.57 -1.05
N VAL A 189 4.56 -18.59 -0.84
CA VAL A 189 3.97 -18.74 0.52
C VAL A 189 4.48 -19.98 1.24
N ILE A 190 4.65 -21.11 0.53
CA ILE A 190 5.01 -22.38 1.15
C ILE A 190 6.45 -22.34 1.70
N PRO A 191 7.48 -22.01 0.89
CA PRO A 191 8.84 -21.97 1.40
C PRO A 191 9.14 -20.71 2.24
N GLN A 192 8.41 -19.60 2.03
CA GLN A 192 8.66 -18.32 2.69
C GLN A 192 7.52 -17.91 3.63
N PHE A 193 6.91 -18.86 4.34
CA PHE A 193 5.73 -18.59 5.18
C PHE A 193 5.98 -17.54 6.27
N LEU A 194 7.16 -17.58 6.90
CA LEU A 194 7.56 -16.61 7.92
C LEU A 194 7.79 -15.21 7.31
N GLY A 195 8.38 -15.15 6.12
CA GLY A 195 8.50 -13.93 5.33
C GLY A 195 7.14 -13.36 4.93
N PHE A 196 6.20 -14.21 4.53
CA PHE A 196 4.84 -13.81 4.20
C PHE A 196 4.10 -13.16 5.39
N ILE A 197 4.14 -13.77 6.57
CA ILE A 197 3.48 -13.22 7.77
C ILE A 197 4.07 -11.86 8.12
N THR A 198 5.40 -11.74 8.13
CA THR A 198 6.08 -10.48 8.46
C THR A 198 5.80 -9.40 7.42
N PHE A 199 5.78 -9.76 6.14
CA PHE A 199 5.39 -8.84 5.07
C PHE A 199 3.95 -8.36 5.22
N CYS A 200 3.00 -9.25 5.57
CA CYS A 200 1.60 -8.85 5.79
C CYS A 200 1.48 -7.88 6.97
N ILE A 201 2.11 -8.19 8.12
CA ILE A 201 2.06 -7.34 9.31
C ILE A 201 2.70 -5.98 9.02
N ALA A 202 3.90 -5.98 8.43
CA ALA A 202 4.60 -4.74 8.08
C ALA A 202 3.83 -3.94 7.02
N GLY A 203 3.19 -4.62 6.07
CA GLY A 203 2.32 -4.00 5.07
C GLY A 203 1.13 -3.26 5.68
N VAL A 204 0.51 -3.80 6.73
CA VAL A 204 -0.56 -3.10 7.48
C VAL A 204 -0.02 -1.85 8.17
N ALA A 205 1.19 -1.93 8.75
CA ALA A 205 1.83 -0.79 9.41
C ALA A 205 2.20 0.33 8.41
N VAL A 206 2.70 -0.01 7.22
CA VAL A 206 3.02 0.97 6.16
C VAL A 206 1.77 1.66 5.61
N CYS A 207 0.63 0.97 5.57
CA CYS A 207 -0.63 1.55 5.12
C CYS A 207 -1.36 2.40 6.18
N HIS A 208 -0.78 2.60 7.38
CA HIS A 208 -1.41 3.33 8.49
C HIS A 208 -2.82 2.81 8.82
N ARG A 209 -3.03 1.49 8.76
CA ARG A 209 -4.34 0.90 9.06
C ARG A 209 -4.38 0.20 10.41
N HIS A 210 -5.57 0.25 11.00
CA HIS A 210 -5.90 -0.46 12.22
C HIS A 210 -5.46 -1.92 12.11
N PRO A 211 -4.70 -2.48 13.07
CA PRO A 211 -4.45 -2.01 14.44
C PRO A 211 -3.24 -1.06 14.63
N PHE A 212 -2.52 -0.73 13.56
CA PHE A 212 -1.29 0.06 13.60
C PHE A 212 -1.52 1.56 13.25
N ASP A 213 -2.74 2.07 13.45
CA ASP A 213 -3.16 3.45 13.14
C ASP A 213 -3.10 4.41 14.33
N GLN A 214 -2.35 4.08 15.39
CA GLN A 214 -2.30 4.87 16.63
C GLN A 214 -1.90 6.34 16.46
N PRO A 215 -0.96 6.70 15.55
CA PRO A 215 -0.58 8.10 15.36
C PRO A 215 -1.72 8.99 14.82
N GLU A 216 -2.72 8.38 14.17
CA GLU A 216 -3.92 9.00 13.60
C GLU A 216 -5.17 8.75 14.46
N ALA A 217 -5.03 7.99 15.55
CA ALA A 217 -6.17 7.66 16.38
C ALA A 217 -6.72 8.93 17.06
N GLU A 218 -7.99 9.23 16.78
CA GLU A 218 -8.79 10.29 17.43
C GLU A 218 -8.71 10.24 18.96
N GLN A 219 -8.52 9.03 19.50
CA GLN A 219 -8.49 8.74 20.94
C GLN A 219 -7.16 9.09 21.62
N GLU A 220 -6.04 9.15 20.88
CA GLU A 220 -4.72 9.46 21.46
C GLU A 220 -4.22 10.85 21.06
N LEU A 221 -4.16 11.14 19.76
CA LEU A 221 -3.51 12.36 19.23
C LEU A 221 -4.39 13.16 18.27
N ALA A 222 -5.72 13.02 18.39
CA ALA A 222 -6.71 13.82 17.67
C ALA A 222 -6.44 13.90 16.15
N ASP A 223 -6.17 12.77 15.49
CA ASP A 223 -5.94 12.66 14.03
C ASP A 223 -4.55 13.15 13.55
N GLY A 224 -3.61 13.38 14.46
CA GLY A 224 -2.17 13.48 14.15
C GLY A 224 -1.81 14.54 13.11
N TYR A 225 -1.25 14.11 11.97
CA TYR A 225 -0.82 15.03 10.90
C TYR A 225 -1.97 15.55 10.03
N HIS A 226 -3.21 15.09 10.22
CA HIS A 226 -4.38 15.55 9.47
C HIS A 226 -5.04 16.80 10.05
N ILE A 227 -4.76 17.16 11.31
CA ILE A 227 -5.49 18.18 12.10
C ILE A 227 -5.74 19.50 11.34
N GLU A 228 -4.72 20.00 10.65
CA GLU A 228 -4.76 21.31 10.00
C GLU A 228 -5.22 21.25 8.52
N TYR A 229 -5.40 20.05 7.97
CA TYR A 229 -5.74 19.86 6.56
C TYR A 229 -7.25 19.90 6.29
N ALA A 230 -7.64 20.62 5.24
CA ALA A 230 -9.01 20.71 4.78
C ALA A 230 -9.16 20.35 3.29
N GLY A 231 -10.40 20.15 2.85
CA GLY A 231 -10.78 19.96 1.45
C GLY A 231 -9.98 18.87 0.73
N MET A 232 -9.37 19.25 -0.39
CA MET A 232 -8.68 18.33 -1.30
C MET A 232 -7.37 17.76 -0.73
N LYS A 233 -6.62 18.53 0.05
CA LYS A 233 -5.33 18.05 0.63
C LYS A 233 -5.55 16.93 1.62
N PHE A 234 -6.58 17.08 2.46
CA PHE A 234 -7.04 16.00 3.33
C PHE A 234 -7.48 14.78 2.50
N GLY A 235 -8.28 15.00 1.46
CA GLY A 235 -8.69 13.94 0.54
C GLY A 235 -7.51 13.16 -0.08
N LEU A 236 -6.41 13.83 -0.42
CA LEU A 236 -5.22 13.20 -0.99
C LEU A 236 -4.53 12.24 -0.03
N PHE A 237 -4.45 12.56 1.27
CA PHE A 237 -3.92 11.61 2.27
C PHE A 237 -4.79 10.36 2.36
N PHE A 238 -6.10 10.52 2.53
CA PHE A 238 -7.02 9.38 2.64
C PHE A 238 -7.03 8.50 1.39
N VAL A 239 -7.11 9.11 0.20
CA VAL A 239 -7.06 8.34 -1.05
C VAL A 239 -5.68 7.69 -1.20
N GLY A 240 -4.59 8.37 -0.82
CA GLY A 240 -3.24 7.82 -0.83
C GLY A 240 -3.10 6.57 0.04
N GLU A 241 -3.64 6.57 1.27
CA GLU A 241 -3.66 5.37 2.13
C GLU A 241 -4.45 4.21 1.51
N TYR A 242 -5.61 4.50 0.90
CA TYR A 242 -6.40 3.47 0.22
C TYR A 242 -5.68 2.91 -1.01
N VAL A 243 -5.00 3.77 -1.77
CA VAL A 243 -4.10 3.35 -2.85
C VAL A 243 -2.98 2.47 -2.27
N GLY A 244 -2.43 2.83 -1.11
CA GLY A 244 -1.46 2.03 -0.36
C GLY A 244 -1.98 0.61 -0.07
N ILE A 245 -3.23 0.46 0.39
CA ILE A 245 -3.83 -0.86 0.64
C ILE A 245 -3.91 -1.68 -0.67
N VAL A 246 -4.32 -1.05 -1.77
CA VAL A 246 -4.39 -1.70 -3.08
C VAL A 246 -2.99 -2.14 -3.52
N THR A 247 -1.99 -1.24 -3.44
CA THR A 247 -0.61 -1.50 -3.83
C THR A 247 0.01 -2.61 -2.97
N VAL A 248 -0.08 -2.55 -1.64
CA VAL A 248 0.46 -3.58 -0.75
C VAL A 248 -0.26 -4.92 -0.96
N SER A 249 -1.58 -4.93 -1.10
CA SER A 249 -2.34 -6.16 -1.41
C SER A 249 -1.90 -6.76 -2.75
N SER A 250 -1.64 -5.92 -3.75
CA SER A 250 -1.12 -6.34 -5.06
C SER A 250 0.27 -6.96 -4.96
N LEU A 251 1.14 -6.39 -4.12
CA LEU A 251 2.48 -6.90 -3.85
C LEU A 251 2.47 -8.24 -3.13
N ILE A 252 1.57 -8.43 -2.15
CA ILE A 252 1.38 -9.74 -1.50
C ILE A 252 1.09 -10.81 -2.56
N VAL A 253 0.21 -10.49 -3.51
CA VAL A 253 -0.20 -11.43 -4.56
C VAL A 253 0.95 -11.72 -5.53
N THR A 254 1.70 -10.71 -5.97
CA THR A 254 2.82 -10.92 -6.89
C THR A 254 3.99 -11.67 -6.25
N LEU A 255 4.30 -11.37 -5.00
CA LEU A 255 5.51 -11.87 -4.34
C LEU A 255 5.31 -13.27 -3.75
N PHE A 256 4.10 -13.57 -3.26
CA PHE A 256 3.84 -14.82 -2.53
C PHE A 256 2.85 -15.76 -3.23
N PHE A 257 1.78 -15.25 -3.85
CA PHE A 257 0.66 -16.06 -4.36
C PHE A 257 0.66 -16.28 -5.88
N GLY A 258 1.83 -16.24 -6.51
CA GLY A 258 1.99 -16.55 -7.94
C GLY A 258 1.38 -15.52 -8.89
N GLY A 259 1.15 -14.28 -8.44
CA GLY A 259 0.66 -13.19 -9.29
C GLY A 259 -0.61 -13.58 -10.07
N TRP A 260 -0.48 -13.56 -11.40
CA TRP A 260 -1.55 -13.85 -12.35
C TRP A 260 -1.75 -15.35 -12.66
N TYR A 261 -0.93 -16.25 -12.13
CA TYR A 261 -1.11 -17.70 -12.34
C TYR A 261 -2.33 -18.23 -11.60
N GLY A 262 -3.18 -18.99 -12.30
CA GLY A 262 -4.29 -19.72 -11.71
C GLY A 262 -5.01 -20.61 -12.73
N PRO A 263 -5.76 -21.63 -12.27
CA PRO A 263 -6.47 -22.54 -13.16
C PRO A 263 -7.73 -21.90 -13.76
N TRP A 264 -8.09 -22.28 -14.99
CA TRP A 264 -9.38 -22.03 -15.67
C TRP A 264 -9.77 -20.58 -16.04
N LEU A 265 -9.46 -19.56 -15.24
CA LEU A 265 -9.81 -18.15 -15.51
C LEU A 265 -8.67 -17.37 -16.19
N PRO A 266 -8.98 -16.31 -16.95
CA PRO A 266 -7.97 -15.44 -17.52
C PRO A 266 -7.06 -14.82 -16.43
N PRO A 267 -5.76 -14.58 -16.72
CA PRO A 267 -4.78 -14.17 -15.72
C PRO A 267 -5.15 -12.91 -14.94
N ILE A 268 -5.80 -11.94 -15.61
CA ILE A 268 -6.23 -10.68 -15.00
C ILE A 268 -7.27 -10.86 -13.90
N PHE A 269 -8.19 -11.82 -14.06
CA PHE A 269 -9.23 -12.09 -13.05
C PHE A 269 -8.63 -12.78 -11.83
N TRP A 270 -7.65 -13.67 -12.02
CA TRP A 270 -6.96 -14.29 -10.89
C TRP A 270 -6.21 -13.27 -10.06
N PHE A 271 -5.48 -12.37 -10.72
CA PHE A 271 -4.83 -11.27 -10.04
C PHE A 271 -5.85 -10.40 -9.27
N ALA A 272 -6.95 -10.00 -9.92
CA ALA A 272 -8.00 -9.20 -9.30
C ALA A 272 -8.70 -9.90 -8.10
N ILE A 273 -8.97 -11.20 -8.20
CA ILE A 273 -9.62 -11.97 -7.13
C ILE A 273 -8.69 -12.10 -5.92
N LYS A 274 -7.42 -12.46 -6.14
CA LYS A 274 -6.45 -12.59 -5.06
C LYS A 274 -6.19 -11.24 -4.38
N THR A 275 -6.07 -10.17 -5.17
CA THR A 275 -5.90 -8.82 -4.61
C THR A 275 -7.13 -8.38 -3.83
N ALA A 276 -8.34 -8.64 -4.34
CA ALA A 276 -9.59 -8.39 -3.62
C ALA A 276 -9.70 -9.19 -2.30
N PHE A 277 -9.21 -10.44 -2.28
CA PHE A 277 -9.15 -11.23 -1.06
C PHE A 277 -8.26 -10.56 0.00
N PHE A 278 -7.07 -10.10 -0.36
CA PHE A 278 -6.20 -9.39 0.58
C PHE A 278 -6.78 -8.04 0.99
N MET A 279 -7.39 -7.29 0.07
CA MET A 279 -8.11 -6.05 0.41
C MET A 279 -9.23 -6.30 1.45
N MET A 280 -10.00 -7.39 1.31
CA MET A 280 -11.00 -7.80 2.31
C MET A 280 -10.35 -8.22 3.63
N MET A 281 -9.19 -8.87 3.60
CA MET A 281 -8.43 -9.23 4.80
C MET A 281 -7.99 -7.99 5.59
N PHE A 282 -7.51 -6.93 4.92
CA PHE A 282 -7.18 -5.65 5.59
C PHE A 282 -8.41 -5.06 6.31
N ILE A 283 -9.58 -5.10 5.68
CA ILE A 283 -10.84 -4.62 6.27
C ILE A 283 -11.27 -5.50 7.44
N LEU A 284 -11.12 -6.82 7.32
CA LEU A 284 -11.44 -7.77 8.39
C LEU A 284 -10.54 -7.56 9.62
N ILE A 285 -9.23 -7.36 9.40
CA ILE A 285 -8.26 -7.07 10.47
C ILE A 285 -8.67 -5.82 11.25
N ARG A 286 -9.12 -4.76 10.56
CA ARG A 286 -9.67 -3.55 11.17
C ARG A 286 -10.92 -3.84 12.02
N ALA A 287 -11.78 -4.75 11.59
CA ALA A 287 -12.99 -5.10 12.33
C ALA A 287 -12.73 -5.99 13.55
N ALA A 288 -11.74 -6.88 13.47
CA ALA A 288 -11.55 -7.97 14.41
C ALA A 288 -10.53 -7.69 15.53
N LEU A 289 -9.49 -6.90 15.26
CA LEU A 289 -8.41 -6.68 16.21
C LEU A 289 -8.57 -5.36 16.97
N PRO A 290 -8.16 -5.28 18.25
CA PRO A 290 -8.05 -4.02 18.99
C PRO A 290 -6.74 -3.29 18.65
N ARG A 291 -6.67 -2.00 18.99
CA ARG A 291 -5.41 -1.24 18.92
C ARG A 291 -4.47 -1.65 20.07
N PRO A 292 -3.29 -2.23 19.80
CA PRO A 292 -2.22 -2.31 20.79
C PRO A 292 -1.73 -0.88 21.12
N ARG A 293 -0.88 -0.75 22.14
CA ARG A 293 -0.20 0.52 22.44
C ARG A 293 1.04 0.69 21.56
N TYR A 294 1.44 1.93 21.28
CA TYR A 294 2.64 2.24 20.48
C TYR A 294 3.92 1.55 20.95
N ASP A 295 4.17 1.55 22.25
CA ASP A 295 5.35 0.88 22.82
C ASP A 295 5.34 -0.64 22.52
N GLN A 296 4.16 -1.26 22.54
CA GLN A 296 3.99 -2.68 22.25
C GLN A 296 4.22 -2.96 20.77
N VAL A 297 3.68 -2.11 19.88
CA VAL A 297 3.89 -2.19 18.43
C VAL A 297 5.36 -2.11 18.08
N MET A 298 6.09 -1.15 18.65
CA MET A 298 7.53 -1.02 18.42
C MET A 298 8.28 -2.23 18.97
N SER A 299 7.94 -2.69 20.17
CA SER A 299 8.57 -3.88 20.76
C SER A 299 8.30 -5.15 19.96
N PHE A 300 7.10 -5.30 19.37
CA PHE A 300 6.72 -6.45 18.56
C PHE A 300 7.52 -6.50 17.26
N GLY A 301 7.68 -5.37 16.58
CA GLY A 301 8.52 -5.26 15.39
C GLY A 301 9.95 -5.73 15.67
N TRP A 302 10.60 -5.13 16.67
CA TRP A 302 12.01 -5.41 16.97
C TRP A 302 12.26 -6.77 17.63
N LYS A 303 11.38 -7.25 18.52
CA LYS A 303 11.58 -8.51 19.24
C LYS A 303 11.03 -9.73 18.52
N VAL A 304 10.05 -9.57 17.62
CA VAL A 304 9.39 -10.69 16.94
C VAL A 304 9.66 -10.65 15.45
N CYS A 305 9.37 -9.53 14.76
CA CYS A 305 9.48 -9.49 13.29
C CYS A 305 10.94 -9.59 12.81
N LEU A 306 11.88 -8.93 13.49
CA LEU A 306 13.30 -8.99 13.12
C LEU A 306 13.89 -10.41 13.25
N PRO A 307 13.78 -11.10 14.41
CA PRO A 307 14.30 -12.47 14.50
C PRO A 307 13.62 -13.42 13.52
N LEU A 308 12.32 -13.29 13.30
CA LEU A 308 11.55 -14.16 12.41
C LEU A 308 11.97 -14.01 10.94
N THR A 309 12.19 -12.77 10.48
CA THR A 309 12.68 -12.51 9.11
C THR A 309 14.10 -13.00 8.90
N LEU A 310 14.99 -12.81 9.87
CA LEU A 310 16.38 -13.29 9.80
C LEU A 310 16.45 -14.82 9.80
N LEU A 311 15.69 -15.50 10.67
CA LEU A 311 15.62 -16.95 10.68
C LEU A 311 15.10 -17.51 9.35
N ASN A 312 14.09 -16.87 8.78
CA ASN A 312 13.55 -17.25 7.47
C ASN A 312 14.60 -17.08 6.35
N LEU A 313 15.34 -15.98 6.36
CA LEU A 313 16.42 -15.74 5.40
C LEU A 313 17.55 -16.77 5.53
N LEU A 314 17.97 -17.08 6.76
CA LEU A 314 19.02 -18.08 7.02
C LEU A 314 18.59 -19.48 6.59
N ALA A 315 17.36 -19.88 6.94
CA ALA A 315 16.81 -21.17 6.54
C ALA A 315 16.76 -21.30 5.01
N THR A 316 16.35 -20.24 4.32
CA THR A 316 16.21 -20.26 2.86
C THR A 316 17.56 -20.22 2.16
N ALA A 317 18.54 -19.47 2.68
CA ALA A 317 19.92 -19.55 2.23
C ALA A 317 20.51 -20.96 2.40
N ALA A 318 20.25 -21.63 3.53
CA ALA A 318 20.72 -23.00 3.77
C ALA A 318 20.09 -24.01 2.78
N VAL A 319 18.80 -23.89 2.48
CA VAL A 319 18.12 -24.74 1.49
C VAL A 319 18.70 -24.52 0.10
N ILE A 320 18.90 -23.26 -0.32
CA ILE A 320 19.49 -22.95 -1.64
C ILE A 320 20.89 -23.55 -1.75
N LEU A 321 21.72 -23.40 -0.72
CA LEU A 321 23.07 -23.96 -0.69
C LEU A 321 23.07 -25.49 -0.75
N TYR A 322 22.14 -26.14 -0.05
CA TYR A 322 21.98 -27.60 -0.10
C TYR A 322 21.56 -28.08 -1.49
N THR A 323 20.67 -27.36 -2.18
CA THR A 323 20.23 -27.70 -3.54
C THR A 323 21.26 -27.37 -4.63
N ALA A 324 22.23 -26.50 -4.33
CA ALA A 324 23.31 -26.13 -5.24
C ALA A 324 24.48 -27.13 -5.25
N GLN A 325 24.54 -28.03 -4.26
CA GLN A 325 25.47 -29.16 -4.17
C GLN A 325 24.90 -30.38 -4.90
#